data_AF-A0A1M7AAR1-F1
#
_entry.id   AF-A0A1M7AAR1-F1
#
_cell.length_a   1.000
_cell.length_b   1.000
_cell.length_c   1.000
_cell.angle_alpha   90.00
_cell.angle_beta   90.00
_cell.angle_gamma   90.00
#
_symmetry.space_group_name_H-M   'P 1'
#
loop_
_entity.id
_entity.type
_entity.pdbx_description
1 polymer ?
#
loop_
_entity_poly.entity_id
_entity_poly.type
_entity_poly.pdbx_seq_one_letter_code
_entity_poly.pdbx_strand_id
1 'polypeptide(L)'
;MTENTDFDEFAEYKRQSAEQRQKINNEVYDKILESAKFFLKKRQTNLVSDEIITALDRMEDASKTPNLNDITDIYLFESEFGLNPRDLTEEFLYITLIMISNHYEDKQMQYIENIILSDSKFRGSNALQFYLKIGTSHKEKREYILSFIENNIDQFPDGHKNMVAMFIKTFLQGDKRAKVIFDKLNISNPEFHFKNKPTTTHNKPKPLKTYPKWWEFWK
;
A
#
# COMPACT_ATOMS: atom_id res chain seq x y z
N MET A 1 -3.95 -26.72 29.42
CA MET A 1 -4.67 -25.45 29.28
C MET A 1 -4.16 -24.80 28.02
N THR A 2 -4.91 -24.92 26.92
CA THR A 2 -4.60 -24.26 25.65
C THR A 2 -5.32 -22.92 25.68
N GLU A 3 -4.57 -21.84 25.87
CA GLU A 3 -5.09 -20.47 25.89
C GLU A 3 -5.75 -20.14 24.55
N ASN A 4 -6.84 -19.40 24.65
CA ASN A 4 -7.79 -19.08 23.60
C ASN A 4 -7.28 -17.90 22.75
N THR A 5 -6.02 -17.96 22.30
CA THR A 5 -5.30 -16.84 21.65
C THR A 5 -5.97 -16.32 20.37
N ASP A 6 -6.64 -17.19 19.62
CA ASP A 6 -7.30 -16.81 18.36
C ASP A 6 -8.53 -15.89 18.55
N PHE A 7 -9.22 -16.00 19.70
CA PHE A 7 -10.39 -15.16 19.99
C PHE A 7 -9.97 -13.75 20.41
N ASP A 8 -8.88 -13.65 21.17
CA ASP A 8 -8.34 -12.38 21.67
C ASP A 8 -7.71 -11.56 20.53
N GLU A 9 -7.01 -12.19 19.58
CA GLU A 9 -6.44 -11.51 18.42
C GLU A 9 -7.51 -10.90 17.50
N PHE A 10 -8.61 -11.61 17.27
CA PHE A 10 -9.70 -11.12 16.40
C PHE A 10 -10.50 -9.99 17.05
N ALA A 11 -10.76 -10.08 18.36
CA ALA A 11 -11.41 -9.01 19.11
C ALA A 11 -10.52 -7.75 19.14
N GLU A 12 -9.22 -7.93 19.34
CA GLU A 12 -8.26 -6.83 19.33
C GLU A 12 -8.16 -6.16 17.96
N TYR A 13 -8.11 -6.94 16.87
CA TYR A 13 -8.15 -6.41 15.51
C TYR A 13 -9.42 -5.57 15.24
N LYS A 14 -10.58 -6.06 15.66
CA LYS A 14 -11.85 -5.32 15.53
C LYS A 14 -11.84 -4.02 16.32
N ARG A 15 -11.29 -4.05 17.54
CA ARG A 15 -11.15 -2.85 18.37
C ARG A 15 -10.24 -1.82 17.71
N GLN A 16 -9.04 -2.24 17.31
CA GLN A 16 -8.05 -1.37 16.68
C GLN A 16 -8.57 -0.77 15.36
N SER A 17 -9.20 -1.58 14.51
CA SER A 17 -9.80 -1.08 13.27
C SER A 17 -10.94 -0.09 13.53
N ALA A 18 -11.80 -0.31 14.52
CA ALA A 18 -12.85 0.63 14.90
C ALA A 18 -12.28 1.95 15.43
N GLU A 19 -11.26 1.90 16.28
CA GLU A 19 -10.58 3.09 16.82
C GLU A 19 -9.88 3.89 15.72
N GLN A 20 -9.21 3.22 14.77
CA GLN A 20 -8.55 3.88 13.65
C GLN A 20 -9.57 4.43 12.64
N ARG A 21 -10.71 3.76 12.45
CA ARG A 21 -11.80 4.24 11.60
C ARG A 21 -12.40 5.56 12.09
N GLN A 22 -12.38 5.82 13.40
CA GLN A 22 -12.82 7.09 13.96
C GLN A 22 -11.86 8.26 13.69
N LYS A 23 -10.61 7.98 13.30
CA LYS A 23 -9.58 8.99 13.06
C LYS A 23 -9.48 9.43 11.60
N ILE A 24 -10.05 8.67 10.67
CA ILE A 24 -10.03 9.00 9.24
C ILE A 24 -11.25 9.83 8.85
N ASN A 25 -11.14 10.53 7.72
CA ASN A 25 -12.25 11.26 7.13
C ASN A 25 -13.28 10.30 6.52
N ASN A 26 -14.31 9.96 7.31
CA ASN A 26 -15.31 8.96 6.95
C ASN A 26 -16.15 9.35 5.71
N GLU A 27 -16.45 10.64 5.54
CA GLU A 27 -17.21 11.11 4.38
C GLU A 27 -16.44 10.85 3.07
N VAL A 28 -15.15 11.15 3.08
CA VAL A 28 -14.27 10.93 1.92
C VAL A 28 -14.03 9.45 1.69
N TYR A 29 -13.85 8.67 2.75
CA TYR A 29 -13.76 7.21 2.64
C TYR A 29 -14.99 6.64 1.93
N ASP A 30 -16.19 7.02 2.34
CA ASP A 30 -17.43 6.46 1.79
C ASP A 30 -17.61 6.83 0.31
N LYS A 31 -17.21 8.06 -0.09
CA LYS A 31 -17.17 8.46 -1.51
C LYS A 31 -16.28 7.52 -2.34
N ILE A 32 -15.07 7.25 -1.86
CA ILE A 32 -14.13 6.35 -2.54
C ILE A 32 -14.68 4.92 -2.56
N LEU A 33 -15.26 4.45 -1.46
CA LEU A 33 -15.82 3.10 -1.37
C LEU A 33 -16.96 2.88 -2.37
N GLU A 34 -17.89 3.82 -2.48
CA GLU A 34 -19.00 3.71 -3.43
C GLU A 34 -18.51 3.73 -4.88
N SER A 35 -17.51 4.56 -5.19
CA SER A 35 -16.87 4.52 -6.50
C SER A 35 -16.14 3.21 -6.76
N ALA A 36 -15.44 2.65 -5.76
CA ALA A 36 -14.77 1.35 -5.88
C ALA A 36 -15.76 0.21 -6.14
N LYS A 37 -16.89 0.17 -5.43
CA LYS A 37 -17.97 -0.80 -5.67
C LYS A 37 -18.47 -0.73 -7.11
N PHE A 38 -18.67 0.48 -7.62
CA PHE A 38 -19.09 0.69 -8.99
C PHE A 38 -18.04 0.17 -9.99
N PHE A 39 -16.78 0.58 -9.87
CA PHE A 39 -15.72 0.17 -10.80
C PHE A 39 -15.46 -1.35 -10.77
N LEU A 40 -15.51 -1.97 -9.58
CA LEU A 40 -15.40 -3.41 -9.44
C LEU A 40 -16.54 -4.13 -10.17
N LYS A 41 -17.78 -3.71 -9.92
CA LYS A 41 -18.97 -4.27 -10.59
C LYS A 41 -18.88 -4.09 -12.10
N LYS A 42 -18.48 -2.91 -12.58
CA LYS A 42 -18.26 -2.63 -13.99
C LYS A 42 -17.23 -3.59 -14.60
N ARG A 43 -16.10 -3.84 -13.94
CA ARG A 43 -15.08 -4.78 -14.42
C ARG A 43 -15.59 -6.21 -14.49
N GLN A 44 -16.35 -6.65 -13.50
CA GLN A 44 -16.86 -8.02 -13.44
C GLN A 44 -17.99 -8.29 -14.44
N THR A 45 -18.79 -7.26 -14.75
CA THR A 45 -20.03 -7.42 -15.55
C THR A 45 -19.97 -6.74 -16.93
N ASN A 46 -18.93 -5.97 -17.22
CA ASN A 46 -18.82 -5.07 -18.38
C ASN A 46 -20.00 -4.09 -18.53
N LEU A 47 -20.70 -3.78 -17.43
CA LEU A 47 -21.85 -2.89 -17.44
C LEU A 47 -21.41 -1.44 -17.66
N VAL A 48 -21.86 -0.83 -18.77
CA VAL A 48 -21.76 0.62 -18.99
C VAL A 48 -23.09 1.24 -18.57
N SER A 49 -23.04 2.18 -17.63
CA SER A 49 -24.20 2.94 -17.15
C SER A 49 -23.80 4.38 -16.82
N ASP A 50 -24.78 5.27 -16.78
CA ASP A 50 -24.59 6.70 -16.47
C ASP A 50 -23.99 6.92 -15.07
N GLU A 51 -24.07 5.93 -14.19
CA GLU A 51 -23.44 5.92 -12.87
C GLU A 51 -21.91 6.05 -12.95
N ILE A 52 -21.29 5.82 -14.12
CA ILE A 52 -19.86 6.11 -14.33
C ILE A 52 -19.53 7.58 -14.09
N ILE A 53 -20.41 8.50 -14.51
CA ILE A 53 -20.20 9.94 -14.32
C ILE A 53 -20.24 10.24 -12.83
N THR A 54 -21.24 9.70 -12.12
CA THR A 54 -21.36 9.85 -10.67
C THR A 54 -20.15 9.28 -9.91
N ALA A 55 -19.62 8.13 -10.34
CA ALA A 55 -18.44 7.54 -9.72
C ALA A 55 -17.18 8.39 -9.95
N LEU A 56 -17.02 8.98 -11.15
CA LEU A 56 -15.94 9.91 -11.45
C LEU A 56 -16.08 11.21 -10.65
N ASP A 57 -17.28 11.78 -10.56
CA ASP A 57 -17.56 13.01 -9.78
C ASP A 57 -17.23 12.83 -8.31
N ARG A 58 -17.60 11.69 -7.69
CA ARG A 58 -17.22 11.37 -6.30
C ARG A 58 -15.71 11.34 -6.09
N MET A 59 -14.95 10.83 -7.07
CA MET A 59 -13.49 10.76 -6.98
C MET A 59 -12.84 12.13 -7.18
N GLU A 60 -13.41 12.95 -8.05
CA GLU A 60 -13.01 14.34 -8.23
C GLU A 60 -13.33 15.19 -6.98
N ASP A 61 -14.46 14.94 -6.33
CA ASP A 61 -14.79 15.59 -5.05
C ASP A 61 -13.83 15.13 -3.95
N ALA A 62 -13.47 13.85 -3.91
CA ALA A 62 -12.48 13.33 -2.98
C ALA A 62 -11.09 13.95 -3.21
N SER A 63 -10.68 14.18 -4.47
CA SER A 63 -9.42 14.85 -4.82
C SER A 63 -9.39 16.35 -4.50
N LYS A 64 -10.56 16.95 -4.22
CA LYS A 64 -10.71 18.34 -3.78
C LYS A 64 -10.90 18.51 -2.28
N THR A 65 -10.75 17.42 -1.50
CA THR A 65 -10.82 17.50 -0.03
C THR A 65 -9.81 18.54 0.48
N PRO A 66 -10.19 19.41 1.44
CA PRO A 66 -9.31 20.48 1.92
C PRO A 66 -7.94 20.00 2.41
N ASN A 67 -7.89 18.79 2.97
CA ASN A 67 -6.66 18.13 3.39
C ASN A 67 -6.48 16.80 2.64
N LEU A 68 -5.67 16.78 1.59
CA LEU A 68 -5.36 15.54 0.86
C LEU A 68 -4.53 14.52 1.65
N ASN A 69 -3.95 14.92 2.79
CA ASN A 69 -3.30 13.96 3.69
C ASN A 69 -4.34 12.98 4.29
N ASP A 70 -5.62 13.40 4.41
CA ASP A 70 -6.71 12.52 4.83
C ASP A 70 -6.84 11.31 3.89
N ILE A 71 -6.60 11.50 2.58
CA ILE A 71 -6.61 10.43 1.57
C ILE A 71 -5.46 9.45 1.82
N THR A 72 -4.29 9.96 2.20
CA THR A 72 -3.16 9.10 2.57
C THR A 72 -3.54 8.25 3.79
N ASP A 73 -4.13 8.85 4.82
CA ASP A 73 -4.55 8.12 6.01
C ASP A 73 -5.66 7.10 5.73
N ILE A 74 -6.60 7.43 4.82
CA ILE A 74 -7.62 6.51 4.31
C ILE A 74 -6.98 5.33 3.56
N TYR A 75 -6.04 5.60 2.66
CA TYR A 75 -5.31 4.56 1.92
C TYR A 75 -4.59 3.61 2.88
N LEU A 76 -3.86 4.17 3.84
CA LEU A 76 -3.11 3.39 4.82
C LEU A 76 -4.03 2.58 5.72
N PHE A 77 -5.14 3.16 6.16
CA PHE A 77 -6.18 2.46 6.93
C PHE A 77 -6.73 1.28 6.14
N GLU A 78 -7.14 1.48 4.89
CA GLU A 78 -7.74 0.41 4.09
C GLU A 78 -6.70 -0.67 3.74
N SER A 79 -5.44 -0.28 3.50
CA SER A 79 -4.33 -1.21 3.31
C SER A 79 -3.99 -2.01 4.56
N GLU A 80 -4.30 -1.50 5.75
CA GLU A 80 -3.98 -2.14 7.03
C GLU A 80 -5.09 -3.01 7.56
N PHE A 81 -6.33 -2.52 7.49
CA PHE A 81 -7.48 -3.17 8.11
C PHE A 81 -8.49 -3.74 7.12
N GLY A 82 -8.40 -3.39 5.83
CA GLY A 82 -9.21 -3.91 4.71
C GLY A 82 -10.56 -4.48 5.15
N LEU A 83 -11.48 -3.62 5.60
CA LEU A 83 -12.75 -4.06 6.20
C LEU A 83 -13.70 -4.67 5.16
N ASN A 84 -13.39 -4.47 3.88
CA ASN A 84 -14.14 -4.95 2.74
C ASN A 84 -13.61 -6.32 2.25
N PRO A 85 -14.40 -7.05 1.45
CA PRO A 85 -13.88 -8.18 0.67
C PRO A 85 -12.64 -7.79 -0.11
N ARG A 86 -11.69 -8.73 -0.24
CA ARG A 86 -10.35 -8.47 -0.77
C ARG A 86 -10.35 -7.77 -2.13
N ASP A 87 -11.20 -8.21 -3.04
CA ASP A 87 -11.37 -7.66 -4.38
C ASP A 87 -11.87 -6.20 -4.36
N LEU A 88 -12.72 -5.85 -3.40
CA LEU A 88 -13.16 -4.47 -3.20
C LEU A 88 -12.07 -3.61 -2.56
N THR A 89 -11.34 -4.14 -1.59
CA THR A 89 -10.17 -3.49 -0.99
C THR A 89 -9.11 -3.19 -2.07
N GLU A 90 -8.81 -4.17 -2.93
CA GLU A 90 -7.88 -4.01 -4.05
C GLU A 90 -8.36 -2.90 -5.01
N GLU A 91 -9.65 -2.87 -5.34
CA GLU A 91 -10.22 -1.82 -6.17
C GLU A 91 -10.12 -0.44 -5.54
N PHE A 92 -10.47 -0.33 -4.26
CA PHE A 92 -10.42 0.90 -3.49
C PHE A 92 -9.02 1.51 -3.52
N LEU A 93 -8.00 0.71 -3.22
CA LEU A 93 -6.60 1.15 -3.22
C LEU A 93 -6.16 1.53 -4.64
N TYR A 94 -6.57 0.77 -5.66
CA TYR A 94 -6.23 1.05 -7.05
C TYR A 94 -6.81 2.40 -7.53
N ILE A 95 -8.10 2.66 -7.32
CA ILE A 95 -8.71 3.91 -7.78
C ILE A 95 -8.19 5.11 -7.00
N THR A 96 -7.88 4.95 -5.70
CA THR A 96 -7.26 6.01 -4.89
C THR A 96 -5.89 6.38 -5.46
N LEU A 97 -5.07 5.37 -5.80
CA LEU A 97 -3.77 5.56 -6.41
C LEU A 97 -3.90 6.26 -7.78
N ILE A 98 -4.71 5.74 -8.69
CA ILE A 98 -4.73 6.24 -10.06
C ILE A 98 -5.42 7.62 -10.16
N MET A 99 -6.51 7.82 -9.42
CA MET A 99 -7.35 9.01 -9.60
C MET A 99 -7.02 10.14 -8.65
N ILE A 100 -6.58 9.85 -7.41
CA ILE A 100 -6.41 10.90 -6.39
C ILE A 100 -4.94 11.25 -6.21
N SER A 101 -4.04 10.27 -6.20
CA SER A 101 -2.62 10.56 -5.92
C SER A 101 -1.92 11.41 -6.99
N ASN A 102 -2.49 11.54 -8.19
CA ASN A 102 -2.02 12.49 -9.20
C ASN A 102 -2.10 13.96 -8.73
N HIS A 103 -3.04 14.26 -7.83
CA HIS A 103 -3.23 15.60 -7.27
C HIS A 103 -2.29 15.89 -6.09
N TYR A 104 -1.41 14.96 -5.71
CA TYR A 104 -0.51 15.16 -4.59
C TYR A 104 0.56 16.20 -4.95
N GLU A 105 0.68 17.21 -4.12
CA GLU A 105 1.75 18.19 -4.18
C GLU A 105 2.89 17.79 -3.22
N ASP A 106 3.97 18.56 -3.20
CA ASP A 106 5.15 18.30 -2.36
C ASP A 106 4.77 18.11 -0.89
N LYS A 107 3.80 18.88 -0.37
CA LYS A 107 3.31 18.75 1.01
C LYS A 107 2.68 17.37 1.31
N GLN A 108 1.96 16.77 0.36
CA GLN A 108 1.38 15.42 0.51
C GLN A 108 2.48 14.36 0.42
N MET A 109 3.42 14.54 -0.53
CA MET A 109 4.55 13.63 -0.67
C MET A 109 5.41 13.61 0.59
N GLN A 110 5.74 14.77 1.14
CA GLN A 110 6.45 14.92 2.42
C GLN A 110 5.70 14.31 3.60
N TYR A 111 4.36 14.39 3.60
CA TYR A 111 3.57 13.73 4.63
C TYR A 111 3.77 12.21 4.62
N ILE A 112 3.76 11.59 3.43
CA ILE A 112 4.05 10.15 3.30
C ILE A 112 5.48 9.83 3.72
N GLU A 113 6.46 10.64 3.30
CA GLU A 113 7.87 10.49 3.67
C GLU A 113 8.09 10.50 5.19
N ASN A 114 7.43 11.42 5.88
CA ASN A 114 7.48 11.51 7.33
C ASN A 114 6.94 10.23 7.99
N ILE A 115 5.87 9.62 7.44
CA ILE A 115 5.36 8.34 7.94
C ILE A 115 6.37 7.21 7.70
N ILE A 116 7.01 7.17 6.52
CA ILE A 116 8.04 6.16 6.18
C ILE A 116 9.20 6.22 7.16
N LEU A 117 9.70 7.44 7.46
CA LEU A 117 10.87 7.63 8.31
C LEU A 117 10.56 7.46 9.81
N SER A 118 9.33 7.80 10.25
CA SER A 118 8.96 7.76 11.67
C SER A 118 8.46 6.40 12.15
N ASP A 119 7.99 5.54 11.25
CA ASP A 119 7.45 4.22 11.61
C ASP A 119 8.09 3.10 10.78
N SER A 120 9.06 2.41 11.36
CA SER A 120 9.70 1.24 10.73
C SER A 120 8.82 -0.02 10.72
N LYS A 121 7.63 0.01 11.32
CA LYS A 121 6.71 -1.12 11.40
C LYS A 121 5.78 -1.16 10.18
N PHE A 122 4.57 -1.68 10.40
CA PHE A 122 3.61 -1.99 9.36
C PHE A 122 3.11 -0.74 8.63
N ARG A 123 2.80 0.35 9.35
CA ARG A 123 2.27 1.58 8.74
C ARG A 123 3.27 2.27 7.81
N GLY A 124 4.53 2.46 8.23
CA GLY A 124 5.54 3.04 7.35
C GLY A 124 5.94 2.13 6.20
N SER A 125 5.83 0.80 6.36
CA SER A 125 5.97 -0.14 5.24
C SER A 125 4.86 0.03 4.20
N ASN A 126 3.59 0.19 4.63
CA ASN A 126 2.47 0.50 3.73
C ASN A 126 2.61 1.88 3.09
N ALA A 127 3.11 2.87 3.84
CA ALA A 127 3.41 4.20 3.33
C ALA A 127 4.48 4.15 2.23
N LEU A 128 5.58 3.39 2.45
CA LEU A 128 6.60 3.19 1.43
C LEU A 128 6.02 2.48 0.21
N GLN A 129 5.20 1.45 0.40
CA GLN A 129 4.58 0.76 -0.73
C GLN A 129 3.68 1.72 -1.53
N PHE A 130 2.87 2.54 -0.87
CA PHE A 130 2.04 3.54 -1.53
C PHE A 130 2.89 4.57 -2.28
N TYR A 131 3.92 5.10 -1.64
CA TYR A 131 4.87 6.07 -2.20
C TYR A 131 5.56 5.53 -3.46
N LEU A 132 6.01 4.27 -3.43
CA LEU A 132 6.60 3.60 -4.60
C LEU A 132 5.57 3.41 -5.72
N LYS A 133 4.33 3.01 -5.39
CA LYS A 133 3.24 2.88 -6.37
C LYS A 133 2.93 4.21 -7.07
N ILE A 134 2.97 5.34 -6.35
CA ILE A 134 2.83 6.67 -6.94
C ILE A 134 3.89 6.88 -8.03
N GLY A 135 5.15 6.56 -7.78
CA GLY A 135 6.25 6.73 -8.75
C GLY A 135 6.18 5.82 -9.99
N THR A 136 5.47 4.70 -9.89
CA THR A 136 5.15 3.87 -11.07
C THR A 136 3.97 4.40 -11.87
N SER A 137 2.92 4.88 -11.20
CA SER A 137 1.69 5.35 -11.83
C SER A 137 1.83 6.75 -12.44
N HIS A 138 2.59 7.62 -11.77
CA HIS A 138 2.71 9.05 -12.06
C HIS A 138 4.18 9.38 -12.32
N LYS A 139 4.58 9.34 -13.60
CA LYS A 139 6.01 9.35 -14.00
C LYS A 139 6.73 10.62 -13.57
N GLU A 140 6.04 11.75 -13.52
CA GLU A 140 6.55 13.05 -13.06
C GLU A 140 6.91 13.06 -11.58
N LYS A 141 6.33 12.17 -10.77
CA LYS A 141 6.66 12.00 -9.34
C LYS A 141 7.87 11.09 -9.12
N ARG A 142 8.28 10.32 -10.13
CA ARG A 142 9.32 9.29 -9.98
C ARG A 142 10.66 9.86 -9.51
N GLU A 143 11.14 10.94 -10.13
CA GLU A 143 12.44 11.52 -9.77
C GLU A 143 12.46 12.06 -8.34
N TYR A 144 11.33 12.62 -7.90
CA TYR A 144 11.14 13.05 -6.52
C TYR A 144 11.28 11.86 -5.57
N ILE A 145 10.57 10.77 -5.85
CA ILE A 145 10.60 9.53 -5.05
C ILE A 145 12.00 8.89 -5.03
N LEU A 146 12.68 8.80 -6.17
CA LEU A 146 14.05 8.28 -6.24
C LEU A 146 15.03 9.15 -5.44
N SER A 147 14.84 10.47 -5.41
CA SER A 147 15.65 11.38 -4.60
C SER A 147 15.45 11.15 -3.11
N PHE A 148 14.19 11.00 -2.68
CA PHE A 148 13.89 10.66 -1.29
C PHE A 148 14.54 9.34 -0.86
N ILE A 149 14.39 8.30 -1.68
CA ILE A 149 14.99 6.98 -1.41
C ILE A 149 16.51 7.11 -1.32
N GLU A 150 17.15 7.72 -2.32
CA GLU A 150 18.60 7.86 -2.37
C GLU A 150 19.17 8.60 -1.15
N ASN A 151 18.48 9.65 -0.69
CA ASN A 151 18.92 10.46 0.44
C ASN A 151 18.72 9.78 1.80
N ASN A 152 17.82 8.80 1.89
CA ASN A 152 17.43 8.17 3.16
C ASN A 152 17.71 6.67 3.24
N ILE A 153 18.29 6.07 2.19
CA ILE A 153 18.47 4.62 2.05
C ILE A 153 19.21 3.99 3.24
N ASP A 154 20.17 4.70 3.83
CA ASP A 154 20.97 4.21 4.95
C ASP A 154 20.14 4.10 6.24
N GLN A 155 19.14 4.97 6.40
CA GLN A 155 18.24 5.02 7.55
C GLN A 155 17.12 3.98 7.46
N PHE A 156 16.87 3.41 6.28
CA PHE A 156 15.80 2.45 6.08
C PHE A 156 16.09 1.12 6.81
N PRO A 157 15.07 0.54 7.48
CA PRO A 157 15.16 -0.84 7.96
C PRO A 157 15.29 -1.81 6.78
N ASP A 158 15.82 -3.00 7.03
CA ASP A 158 16.04 -4.02 5.98
C ASP A 158 14.77 -4.36 5.20
N GLY A 159 13.60 -4.33 5.84
CA GLY A 159 12.31 -4.52 5.18
C GLY A 159 12.06 -3.48 4.08
N HIS A 160 12.29 -2.19 4.38
CA HIS A 160 12.13 -1.11 3.41
C HIS A 160 13.18 -1.16 2.31
N LYS A 161 14.44 -1.45 2.66
CA LYS A 161 15.52 -1.68 1.69
C LYS A 161 15.16 -2.78 0.68
N ASN A 162 14.59 -3.89 1.17
CA ASN A 162 14.11 -4.97 0.32
C ASN A 162 12.93 -4.56 -0.57
N MET A 163 11.98 -3.77 -0.07
CA MET A 163 10.86 -3.24 -0.87
C MET A 163 11.37 -2.36 -2.02
N VAL A 164 12.31 -1.45 -1.73
CA VAL A 164 12.96 -0.61 -2.75
C VAL A 164 13.70 -1.46 -3.78
N ALA A 165 14.48 -2.45 -3.34
CA ALA A 165 15.20 -3.34 -4.26
C ALA A 165 14.24 -4.08 -5.21
N MET A 166 13.14 -4.63 -4.67
CA MET A 166 12.14 -5.29 -5.51
C MET A 166 11.44 -4.30 -6.45
N PHE A 167 11.07 -3.12 -5.98
CA PHE A 167 10.47 -2.09 -6.82
C PHE A 167 11.37 -1.74 -8.01
N ILE A 168 12.66 -1.49 -7.77
CA ILE A 168 13.61 -1.17 -8.84
C ILE A 168 13.75 -2.35 -9.80
N LYS A 169 13.92 -3.57 -9.26
CA LYS A 169 14.02 -4.79 -10.07
C LYS A 169 12.74 -5.06 -10.87
N THR A 170 11.56 -4.68 -10.41
CA THR A 170 10.32 -4.97 -11.14
C THR A 170 10.00 -3.90 -12.17
N PHE A 171 10.19 -2.62 -11.83
CA PHE A 171 9.66 -1.51 -12.62
C PHE A 171 10.72 -0.62 -13.27
N LEU A 172 11.96 -0.63 -12.80
CA LEU A 172 12.99 0.35 -13.16
C LEU A 172 14.34 -0.27 -13.56
N GLN A 173 14.39 -1.54 -14.02
CA GLN A 173 15.65 -2.22 -14.36
C GLN A 173 16.53 -1.47 -15.40
N GLY A 174 15.91 -0.67 -16.27
CA GLY A 174 16.61 0.12 -17.29
C GLY A 174 17.00 1.53 -16.85
N ASP A 175 16.60 1.97 -15.65
CA ASP A 175 16.84 3.31 -15.17
C ASP A 175 18.24 3.43 -14.53
N LYS A 176 19.06 4.35 -15.05
CA LYS A 176 20.45 4.52 -14.59
C LYS A 176 20.54 4.94 -13.12
N ARG A 177 19.62 5.81 -12.67
CA ARG A 177 19.61 6.30 -11.30
C ARG A 177 19.08 5.23 -10.35
N ALA A 178 18.02 4.54 -10.74
CA ALA A 178 17.51 3.40 -9.99
C ALA A 178 18.58 2.30 -9.84
N LYS A 179 19.40 2.06 -10.88
CA LYS A 179 20.54 1.14 -10.79
C LYS A 179 21.55 1.56 -9.71
N VAL A 180 21.92 2.84 -9.64
CA VAL A 180 22.83 3.35 -8.58
C VAL A 180 22.24 3.11 -7.19
N ILE A 181 20.95 3.36 -6.99
CA ILE A 181 20.26 3.08 -5.73
C ILE A 181 20.27 1.58 -5.43
N PHE A 182 19.99 0.73 -6.42
CA PHE A 182 20.00 -0.73 -6.26
C PHE A 182 21.38 -1.26 -5.88
N ASP A 183 22.44 -0.77 -6.53
CA ASP A 183 23.81 -1.16 -6.23
C ASP A 183 24.21 -0.73 -4.81
N LYS A 184 23.76 0.45 -4.34
CA LYS A 184 23.95 0.92 -2.94
C LYS A 184 23.27 0.00 -1.91
N LEU A 185 22.14 -0.63 -2.25
CA LEU A 185 21.46 -1.55 -1.33
C LEU A 185 22.28 -2.82 -1.04
N ASN A 186 23.20 -3.20 -1.93
CA ASN A 186 24.02 -4.41 -1.83
C ASN A 186 23.20 -5.70 -1.62
N ILE A 187 21.97 -5.75 -2.15
CA ILE A 187 21.09 -6.92 -2.06
C ILE A 187 21.27 -7.77 -3.32
N SER A 188 22.00 -8.88 -3.20
CA SER A 188 22.32 -9.75 -4.34
C SER A 188 21.09 -10.48 -4.89
N ASN A 189 20.06 -10.70 -4.05
CA ASN A 189 18.82 -11.36 -4.48
C ASN A 189 17.64 -11.03 -3.52
N PRO A 190 16.86 -9.97 -3.78
CA PRO A 190 15.80 -9.53 -2.87
C PRO A 190 14.70 -10.58 -2.66
N GLU A 191 14.54 -11.53 -3.59
CA GLU A 191 13.61 -12.66 -3.48
C GLU A 191 14.04 -13.73 -2.46
N PHE A 192 15.33 -13.79 -2.12
CA PHE A 192 15.90 -14.86 -1.28
C PHE A 192 15.79 -14.56 0.22
N HIS A 193 15.75 -13.29 0.61
CA HIS A 193 15.62 -12.86 2.01
C HIS A 193 14.26 -13.17 2.65
N PHE A 194 13.28 -13.62 1.86
CA PHE A 194 11.96 -14.08 2.33
C PHE A 194 11.83 -15.59 2.45
N LYS A 195 12.88 -16.36 2.14
CA LYS A 195 12.94 -17.79 2.48
C LYS A 195 13.45 -17.88 3.91
N ASN A 196 12.53 -18.10 4.85
CA ASN A 196 12.86 -18.53 6.21
C ASN A 196 13.95 -19.60 6.13
N LYS A 197 15.08 -19.41 6.86
CA LYS A 197 16.05 -20.49 7.05
C LYS A 197 15.28 -21.72 7.54
N PRO A 198 15.43 -22.90 6.90
CA PRO A 198 14.69 -24.07 7.33
C PRO A 198 15.18 -24.46 8.73
N THR A 199 14.35 -24.23 9.73
CA THR A 199 14.54 -24.80 11.07
C THR A 199 14.13 -26.26 10.98
N THR A 200 15.11 -27.14 10.88
CA THR A 200 14.94 -28.59 10.95
C THR A 200 14.47 -28.97 12.36
N THR A 201 13.16 -29.12 12.54
CA THR A 201 12.61 -29.95 13.63
C THR A 201 11.27 -30.52 13.18
N HIS A 202 11.26 -31.84 13.02
CA HIS A 202 10.08 -32.64 12.77
C HIS A 202 9.07 -32.49 13.91
N ASN A 203 8.00 -31.76 13.63
CA ASN A 203 6.66 -31.96 14.18
C ASN A 203 5.72 -31.38 13.13
N LYS A 204 4.82 -32.18 12.55
CA LYS A 204 3.89 -31.72 11.49
C LYS A 204 3.16 -30.47 11.98
N PRO A 205 3.47 -29.26 11.47
CA PRO A 205 2.69 -28.09 11.79
C PRO A 205 1.45 -28.13 10.90
N LYS A 206 0.30 -27.71 11.45
CA LYS A 206 -0.86 -27.29 10.64
C LYS A 206 -0.37 -26.37 9.50
N PRO A 207 -1.01 -26.36 8.32
CA PRO A 207 -0.59 -25.45 7.27
C PRO A 207 -0.56 -24.04 7.85
N LEU A 208 0.63 -23.45 7.95
CA LEU A 208 0.76 -22.02 8.18
C LEU A 208 -0.15 -21.37 7.12
N LYS A 209 -0.97 -20.40 7.52
CA LYS A 209 -1.62 -19.50 6.58
C LYS A 209 -0.51 -18.92 5.68
N THR A 210 -0.35 -19.49 4.50
CA THR A 210 0.59 -18.99 3.50
C THR A 210 -0.06 -17.76 2.93
N TYR A 211 0.32 -16.59 3.45
CA TYR A 211 -0.03 -15.33 2.81
C TYR A 211 0.56 -15.35 1.40
N PRO A 212 -0.24 -15.05 0.36
CA PRO A 212 0.31 -14.89 -0.98
C PRO A 212 1.38 -13.82 -0.95
N LYS A 213 2.48 -14.09 -1.63
CA LYS A 213 3.61 -13.17 -1.70
C LYS A 213 3.18 -11.96 -2.53
N TRP A 214 3.44 -10.74 -2.04
CA TRP A 214 2.93 -9.49 -2.63
C TRP A 214 3.31 -9.27 -4.11
N TRP A 215 4.33 -9.96 -4.64
CA TRP A 215 4.72 -9.92 -6.05
C TRP A 215 3.92 -10.87 -6.96
N GLU A 216 3.10 -11.78 -6.41
CA GLU A 216 2.19 -12.64 -7.18
C GLU A 216 0.94 -11.90 -7.68
N PHE A 217 0.77 -10.64 -7.28
CA PHE A 217 -0.38 -9.79 -7.59
C PHE A 217 -0.27 -9.06 -8.94
N TRP A 218 0.80 -9.30 -9.71
CA TRP A 218 1.10 -8.63 -10.98
C TRP A 218 1.49 -9.60 -12.11
N LYS A 219 1.21 -10.90 -11.94
CA LYS A 219 1.21 -11.87 -13.05
C LYS A 219 -0.18 -11.91 -13.68
#